data_AF-A0A422QPG4-F1
#
_entry.id   AF-A0A422QPG4-F1
#
_cell.length_a   1.000
_cell.length_b   1.000
_cell.length_c   1.000
_cell.angle_alpha   90.00
_cell.angle_beta   90.00
_cell.angle_gamma   90.00
#
_symmetry.space_group_name_H-M   'P 1'
#
loop_
_entity.id
_entity.type
_entity.pdbx_description
1 polymer ?
#
loop_
_entity_poly.entity_id
_entity_poly.type
_entity_poly.pdbx_seq_one_letter_code
_entity_poly.pdbx_strand_id
1 'polypeptide(L)'
;MPFRFLIPVLAIALLPLYSAAQPQLQGTASVACAHDRARLLALDEHSFDQDFSGGWRAIADKGEECELVAADLLRDYRQLHKNDSTMLLWHEGQMRAFAGQYAQAIELMRRSRGPGDEDKGGWKAYVDATVAFLDRDQAALETARRRLAALAPPPGEKLVIKDGYFEVKTPDGQTLSMRWPPNIDVVEGLQNCFDQPYKIAYAMECRTEKTQPASGG
;
A
#
# COMPACT_ATOMS: atom_id res chain seq x y z
N MET A 1 43.39 -68.16 -22.25
CA MET A 1 43.12 -67.54 -23.56
C MET A 1 42.41 -66.22 -23.31
N PRO A 2 42.95 -65.06 -23.75
CA PRO A 2 42.41 -63.76 -23.42
C PRO A 2 41.42 -63.28 -24.46
N PHE A 3 40.24 -62.80 -24.04
CA PHE A 3 39.39 -61.97 -24.90
C PHE A 3 39.32 -60.57 -24.29
N ARG A 4 40.03 -59.66 -24.96
CA ARG A 4 39.96 -58.21 -24.80
C ARG A 4 38.59 -57.74 -25.26
N PHE A 5 37.87 -57.00 -24.44
CA PHE A 5 36.79 -56.12 -24.91
C PHE A 5 37.16 -54.68 -24.62
N LEU A 6 37.12 -53.89 -25.70
CA LEU A 6 37.42 -52.48 -25.79
C LEU A 6 36.35 -51.66 -25.04
N ILE A 7 36.80 -50.76 -24.17
CA ILE A 7 35.98 -49.72 -23.55
C ILE A 7 35.78 -48.61 -24.60
N PRO A 8 34.54 -48.23 -24.98
CA PRO A 8 34.34 -47.04 -25.79
C PRO A 8 34.56 -45.80 -24.89
N VAL A 9 35.53 -44.99 -25.25
CA VAL A 9 35.75 -43.66 -24.65
C VAL A 9 34.58 -42.78 -25.07
N LEU A 10 33.68 -42.50 -24.13
CA LEU A 10 32.62 -41.51 -24.30
C LEU A 10 33.27 -40.12 -24.22
N ALA A 11 33.43 -39.46 -25.37
CA ALA A 11 33.90 -38.09 -25.43
C ALA A 11 32.81 -37.15 -24.89
N ILE A 12 32.95 -36.73 -23.63
CA ILE A 12 32.14 -35.67 -23.02
C ILE A 12 32.62 -34.35 -23.61
N ALA A 13 31.88 -33.81 -24.57
CA ALA A 13 32.08 -32.44 -25.03
C ALA A 13 31.65 -31.47 -23.91
N LEU A 14 32.64 -30.94 -23.19
CA LEU A 14 32.46 -29.81 -22.27
C LEU A 14 32.14 -28.56 -23.10
N LEU A 15 30.85 -28.23 -23.21
CA LEU A 15 30.42 -26.93 -23.71
C LEU A 15 30.66 -25.88 -22.61
N PRO A 16 31.42 -24.81 -22.87
CA PRO A 16 31.53 -23.71 -21.92
C PRO A 16 30.17 -23.03 -21.82
N LEU A 17 29.53 -23.14 -20.65
CA LEU A 17 28.42 -22.28 -20.27
C LEU A 17 28.95 -20.85 -20.17
N TYR A 18 28.93 -20.13 -21.29
CA TYR A 18 29.00 -18.69 -21.30
C TYR A 18 27.73 -18.17 -20.60
N SER A 19 27.81 -17.97 -19.28
CA SER A 19 26.90 -17.06 -18.59
C SER A 19 27.18 -15.66 -19.14
N ALA A 20 26.45 -15.28 -20.19
CA ALA A 20 26.30 -13.89 -20.53
C ALA A 20 25.69 -13.20 -19.31
N ALA A 21 26.50 -12.40 -18.60
CA ALA A 21 25.98 -11.45 -17.63
C ALA A 21 25.01 -10.55 -18.38
N GLN A 22 23.71 -10.76 -18.15
CA GLN A 22 22.70 -9.90 -18.75
C GLN A 22 22.90 -8.49 -18.19
N PRO A 23 22.98 -7.47 -19.05
CA PRO A 23 22.96 -6.10 -18.58
C PRO A 23 21.68 -5.90 -17.77
N GLN A 24 21.83 -5.50 -16.52
CA GLN A 24 20.72 -5.05 -15.69
C GLN A 24 20.09 -3.86 -16.41
N LEU A 25 18.93 -4.08 -17.03
CA LEU A 25 18.11 -3.04 -17.63
C LEU A 25 17.78 -2.04 -16.52
N GLN A 26 18.46 -0.90 -16.54
CA GLN A 26 18.03 0.28 -15.80
C GLN A 26 16.62 0.61 -16.30
N GLY A 27 15.65 0.56 -15.38
CA GLY A 27 14.23 0.51 -15.68
C GLY A 27 13.79 1.64 -16.61
N THR A 28 13.42 1.28 -17.83
CA THR A 28 12.51 2.11 -18.61
C THR A 28 11.18 2.04 -17.89
N ALA A 29 10.82 3.10 -17.16
CA ALA A 29 9.42 3.30 -16.79
C ALA A 29 8.59 3.08 -18.07
N SER A 30 7.53 2.27 -17.98
CA SER A 30 6.60 2.08 -19.10
C SER A 30 6.28 3.44 -19.71
N VAL A 31 6.25 3.55 -21.05
CA VAL A 31 5.85 4.79 -21.73
C VAL A 31 4.49 5.29 -21.20
N ALA A 32 3.62 4.37 -20.75
CA ALA A 32 2.35 4.69 -20.11
C ALA A 32 2.52 5.55 -18.84
N CYS A 33 3.57 5.31 -18.06
CA CYS A 33 3.85 6.01 -16.81
C CYS A 33 4.79 7.21 -16.98
N ALA A 34 5.13 7.60 -18.22
CA ALA A 34 6.05 8.70 -18.48
C ALA A 34 5.55 10.01 -17.82
N HIS A 35 6.48 10.75 -17.22
CA HIS A 35 6.20 12.00 -16.51
C HIS A 35 7.45 12.85 -16.38
N ASP A 36 7.26 14.16 -16.16
CA ASP A 36 8.35 15.07 -15.85
C ASP A 36 8.73 14.93 -14.37
N ARG A 37 9.64 14.00 -14.09
CA ARG A 37 10.10 13.69 -12.74
C ARG A 37 10.80 14.87 -12.08
N ALA A 38 11.60 15.64 -12.83
CA ALA A 38 12.32 16.79 -12.28
C ALA A 38 11.35 17.88 -11.82
N ARG A 39 10.33 18.18 -12.62
CA ARG A 39 9.27 19.13 -12.25
C ARG A 39 8.51 18.68 -11.00
N LEU A 40 8.12 17.41 -10.93
CA LEU A 40 7.35 16.88 -9.78
C LEU A 40 8.18 16.92 -8.49
N LEU A 41 9.46 16.56 -8.55
CA LEU A 41 10.35 16.62 -7.39
C LEU A 41 10.64 18.05 -6.90
N ALA A 42 10.44 19.06 -7.75
CA ALA A 42 10.63 20.47 -7.40
C ALA A 42 9.39 21.12 -6.74
N LEU A 43 8.26 20.42 -6.65
CA LEU A 43 7.05 20.91 -6.00
C LEU A 43 7.23 21.00 -4.46
N ASP A 44 6.49 21.91 -3.83
CA ASP A 44 6.31 21.89 -2.37
C ASP A 44 5.49 20.65 -1.93
N GLU A 45 5.57 20.29 -0.64
CA GLU A 45 4.96 19.05 -0.14
C GLU A 45 3.45 19.01 -0.36
N HIS A 46 2.76 20.15 -0.23
CA HIS A 46 1.32 20.19 -0.42
C HIS A 46 0.96 19.91 -1.89
N SER A 47 1.61 20.60 -2.83
CA SER A 47 1.39 20.39 -4.27
C SER A 47 1.85 19.00 -4.75
N PHE A 48 2.85 18.41 -4.09
CA PHE A 48 3.33 17.06 -4.41
C PHE A 48 2.43 15.96 -3.85
N ASP A 49 2.03 16.07 -2.57
CA ASP A 49 1.45 14.99 -1.78
C ASP A 49 -0.03 15.16 -1.45
N GLN A 50 -0.60 16.35 -1.57
CA GLN A 50 -1.98 16.63 -1.16
C GLN A 50 -2.87 17.12 -2.32
N ASP A 51 -2.32 17.30 -3.52
CA ASP A 51 -3.09 17.51 -4.74
C ASP A 51 -3.70 16.17 -5.21
N PHE A 52 -5.02 16.05 -5.14
CA PHE A 52 -5.76 14.86 -5.55
C PHE A 52 -5.80 14.64 -7.06
N SER A 53 -5.48 15.66 -7.86
CA SER A 53 -5.51 15.62 -9.33
C SER A 53 -4.12 15.74 -9.96
N GLY A 54 -3.11 16.06 -9.16
CA GLY A 54 -1.75 16.33 -9.57
C GLY A 54 -0.72 15.52 -8.78
N GLY A 55 0.45 16.12 -8.57
CA GLY A 55 1.53 15.52 -7.79
C GLY A 55 1.89 14.09 -8.22
N TRP A 56 2.13 13.23 -7.23
CA TRP A 56 2.36 11.80 -7.48
C TRP A 56 1.10 11.01 -7.83
N ARG A 57 -0.09 11.48 -7.41
CA ARG A 57 -1.38 10.80 -7.66
C ARG A 57 -1.71 10.71 -9.13
N ALA A 58 -1.44 11.77 -9.89
CA ALA A 58 -1.60 11.78 -11.34
C ALA A 58 -0.78 10.70 -12.08
N ILE A 59 0.23 10.11 -11.43
CA ILE A 59 0.98 8.96 -11.97
C ILE A 59 0.31 7.64 -11.55
N ALA A 60 -0.07 7.51 -10.28
CA ALA A 60 -0.77 6.34 -9.77
C ALA A 60 -2.11 6.10 -10.49
N ASP A 61 -2.83 7.18 -10.84
CA ASP A 61 -4.14 7.13 -11.50
C ASP A 61 -4.09 6.66 -12.96
N LYS A 62 -2.90 6.50 -13.54
CA LYS A 62 -2.74 6.05 -14.93
C LYS A 62 -2.99 4.55 -15.12
N GLY A 63 -2.88 3.77 -14.04
CA GLY A 63 -3.05 2.32 -14.11
C GLY A 63 -2.15 1.58 -13.13
N GLU A 64 -2.42 0.28 -12.98
CA GLU A 64 -1.71 -0.59 -12.03
C GLU A 64 -0.20 -0.63 -12.33
N GLU A 65 0.17 -0.57 -13.60
CA GLU A 65 1.56 -0.58 -14.05
C GLU A 65 2.37 0.63 -13.56
N CYS A 66 1.70 1.69 -13.08
CA CYS A 66 2.34 2.92 -12.61
C CYS A 66 2.45 3.02 -11.09
N GLU A 67 1.92 2.05 -10.33
CA GLU A 67 1.96 2.08 -8.86
C GLU A 67 3.38 2.09 -8.32
N LEU A 68 4.24 1.23 -8.86
CA LEU A 68 5.66 1.19 -8.48
C LEU A 68 6.39 2.47 -8.89
N VAL A 69 6.04 3.06 -10.03
CA VAL A 69 6.62 4.34 -10.50
C VAL A 69 6.25 5.48 -9.55
N ALA A 70 4.99 5.53 -9.10
CA ALA A 70 4.54 6.50 -8.10
C ALA A 70 5.21 6.27 -6.73
N ALA A 71 5.37 5.00 -6.30
CA ALA A 71 6.10 4.66 -5.08
C ALA A 71 7.56 5.15 -5.10
N ASP A 72 8.26 4.95 -6.23
CA ASP A 72 9.62 5.43 -6.39
C ASP A 72 9.70 6.96 -6.45
N LEU A 73 8.72 7.63 -7.06
CA LEU A 73 8.64 9.09 -7.04
C LEU A 73 8.47 9.63 -5.61
N LEU A 74 7.60 9.01 -4.80
CA LEU A 74 7.42 9.33 -3.37
C LEU A 74 8.71 9.15 -2.58
N ARG A 75 9.40 8.02 -2.77
CA ARG A 75 10.73 7.76 -2.17
C ARG A 75 11.71 8.89 -2.49
N ASP A 76 11.81 9.22 -3.77
CA ASP A 76 12.81 10.16 -4.26
C ASP A 76 12.52 11.59 -3.81
N TYR A 77 11.24 11.96 -3.70
CA TYR A 77 10.82 13.21 -3.08
C TYR A 77 11.26 13.29 -1.62
N ARG A 78 10.90 12.28 -0.82
CA ARG A 78 11.27 12.18 0.60
C ARG A 78 12.78 12.29 0.81
N GLN A 79 13.56 11.61 -0.02
CA GLN A 79 15.03 11.64 0.06
C GLN A 79 15.61 13.00 -0.32
N LEU A 80 15.12 13.60 -1.42
CA LEU A 80 15.59 14.91 -1.89
C LEU A 80 15.31 16.02 -0.87
N HIS A 81 14.09 16.02 -0.31
CA HIS A 81 13.63 17.03 0.65
C HIS A 81 14.00 16.70 2.10
N LYS A 82 14.62 15.53 2.35
CA LYS A 82 14.91 14.99 3.69
C LYS A 82 13.67 14.99 4.59
N ASN A 83 12.54 14.63 3.99
CA ASN A 83 11.23 14.73 4.61
C ASN A 83 10.65 13.34 4.87
N ASP A 84 10.62 12.96 6.14
CA ASP A 84 10.01 11.74 6.64
C ASP A 84 8.67 12.00 7.33
N SER A 85 7.87 12.94 6.81
CA SER A 85 6.53 13.19 7.34
C SER A 85 5.69 11.90 7.35
N THR A 86 4.82 11.79 8.35
CA THR A 86 3.93 10.63 8.53
C THR A 86 3.17 10.30 7.25
N MET A 87 2.64 11.32 6.56
CA MET A 87 1.83 11.12 5.35
C MET A 87 2.67 10.67 4.15
N LEU A 88 3.87 11.25 3.95
CA LEU A 88 4.75 10.82 2.86
C LEU A 88 5.23 9.38 3.06
N LEU A 89 5.59 8.99 4.29
CA LEU A 89 5.92 7.60 4.62
C LEU A 89 4.75 6.66 4.33
N TRP A 90 3.54 7.07 4.74
CA TRP A 90 2.33 6.29 4.54
C TRP A 90 2.01 6.11 3.05
N HIS A 91 2.01 7.19 2.27
CA HIS A 91 1.71 7.12 0.84
C HIS A 91 2.76 6.29 0.08
N GLU A 92 4.05 6.42 0.40
CA GLU A 92 5.08 5.54 -0.19
C GLU A 92 4.78 4.07 0.16
N GLY A 93 4.54 3.78 1.44
CA GLY A 93 4.22 2.42 1.89
C GLY A 93 2.97 1.86 1.21
N GLN A 94 1.92 2.67 1.07
CA GLN A 94 0.68 2.27 0.43
C GLN A 94 0.87 1.96 -1.06
N MET A 95 1.61 2.79 -1.80
CA MET A 95 1.90 2.51 -3.21
C MET A 95 2.77 1.27 -3.39
N ARG A 96 3.73 1.04 -2.48
CA ARG A 96 4.49 -0.22 -2.44
C ARG A 96 3.59 -1.41 -2.16
N ALA A 97 2.61 -1.29 -1.27
CA ALA A 97 1.65 -2.34 -0.99
C ALA A 97 0.75 -2.63 -2.20
N PHE A 98 0.29 -1.61 -2.93
CA PHE A 98 -0.46 -1.83 -4.17
C PHE A 98 0.38 -2.61 -5.20
N ALA A 99 1.64 -2.23 -5.36
CA ALA A 99 2.60 -2.91 -6.25
C ALA A 99 3.11 -4.28 -5.72
N GLY A 100 2.58 -4.80 -4.61
CA GLY A 100 2.97 -6.11 -4.05
C GLY A 100 4.30 -6.14 -3.28
N GLN A 101 4.94 -5.00 -3.04
CA GLN A 101 6.20 -4.87 -2.28
C GLN A 101 5.94 -4.82 -0.76
N TYR A 102 5.36 -5.89 -0.20
CA TYR A 102 4.85 -5.88 1.18
C TYR A 102 5.93 -5.67 2.24
N ALA A 103 7.12 -6.26 2.09
CA ALA A 103 8.20 -6.08 3.06
C ALA A 103 8.60 -4.60 3.21
N GLN A 104 8.81 -3.90 2.10
CA GLN A 104 9.13 -2.48 2.10
C GLN A 104 7.94 -1.62 2.57
N ALA A 105 6.72 -1.98 2.16
CA ALA A 105 5.51 -1.30 2.59
C ALA A 105 5.35 -1.34 4.12
N ILE A 106 5.53 -2.51 4.73
CA ILE A 106 5.42 -2.72 6.17
C ILE A 106 6.44 -1.85 6.93
N GLU A 107 7.69 -1.77 6.46
CA GLU A 107 8.70 -0.92 7.09
C GLU A 107 8.29 0.56 7.10
N LEU A 108 7.85 1.07 5.96
CA LEU A 108 7.41 2.46 5.81
C LEU A 108 6.16 2.76 6.65
N MET A 109 5.16 1.88 6.62
CA MET A 109 3.93 2.03 7.40
C MET A 109 4.19 1.96 8.91
N ARG A 110 5.07 1.07 9.37
CA ARG A 110 5.46 1.04 10.79
C ARG A 110 6.11 2.36 11.23
N ARG A 111 6.89 3.00 10.36
CA ARG A 111 7.46 4.33 10.62
C ARG A 111 6.39 5.43 10.61
N SER A 112 5.44 5.39 9.68
CA SER A 112 4.33 6.37 9.63
C SER A 112 3.38 6.29 10.82
N ARG A 113 3.33 5.16 11.53
CA ARG A 113 2.59 5.03 12.80
C ARG A 113 2.94 6.11 13.82
N GLY A 114 4.21 6.56 13.82
CA GLY A 114 4.75 7.50 14.78
C GLY A 114 4.90 6.94 16.21
N PRO A 115 5.58 7.65 17.11
CA PRO A 115 5.84 7.19 18.48
C PRO A 115 4.58 7.25 19.37
N GLY A 116 4.65 6.60 20.53
CA GLY A 116 3.61 6.60 21.56
C GLY A 116 2.34 5.82 21.21
N ASP A 117 1.43 5.76 22.18
CA ASP A 117 0.19 4.97 22.10
C ASP A 117 -1.09 5.79 21.94
N GLU A 118 -1.01 7.12 22.06
CA GLU A 118 -2.16 8.00 21.83
C GLU A 118 -2.61 7.92 20.37
N ASP A 119 -3.88 7.62 20.14
CA ASP A 119 -4.42 7.29 18.82
C ASP A 119 -5.55 8.25 18.42
N LYS A 120 -5.16 9.51 18.16
CA LYS A 120 -6.10 10.54 17.73
C LYS A 120 -6.66 10.18 16.36
N GLY A 121 -7.99 10.13 16.25
CA GLY A 121 -8.69 9.82 15.01
C GLY A 121 -8.46 8.40 14.48
N GLY A 122 -7.82 7.51 15.25
CA GLY A 122 -7.64 6.10 14.88
C GLY A 122 -6.52 5.81 13.89
N TRP A 123 -5.63 6.77 13.66
CA TRP A 123 -4.49 6.60 12.77
C TRP A 123 -3.64 5.36 13.10
N LYS A 124 -3.27 5.15 14.35
CA LYS A 124 -2.38 4.04 14.74
C LYS A 124 -3.08 2.71 14.58
N ALA A 125 -4.34 2.58 15.01
CA ALA A 125 -5.12 1.38 14.80
C ALA A 125 -5.29 1.06 13.30
N TYR A 126 -5.47 2.07 12.45
CA TYR A 126 -5.53 1.88 11.00
C TYR A 126 -4.19 1.41 10.41
N VAL A 127 -3.06 2.01 10.83
CA VAL A 127 -1.73 1.57 10.43
C VAL A 127 -1.47 0.13 10.90
N ASP A 128 -1.76 -0.18 12.16
CA ASP A 128 -1.55 -1.50 12.77
C ASP A 128 -2.38 -2.57 12.04
N ALA A 129 -3.64 -2.26 11.69
CA ALA A 129 -4.49 -3.15 10.91
C ALA A 129 -3.92 -3.41 9.50
N THR A 130 -3.49 -2.35 8.82
CA THR A 130 -2.93 -2.46 7.47
C THR A 130 -1.64 -3.27 7.47
N VAL A 131 -0.73 -3.02 8.42
CA VAL A 131 0.49 -3.79 8.59
C VAL A 131 0.18 -5.26 8.88
N ALA A 132 -0.76 -5.54 9.78
CA ALA A 132 -1.17 -6.91 10.09
C ALA A 132 -1.73 -7.66 8.87
N PHE A 133 -2.53 -6.99 8.03
CA PHE A 133 -2.99 -7.57 6.77
C PHE A 133 -1.82 -7.91 5.84
N LEU A 134 -0.88 -6.98 5.66
CA LEU A 134 0.28 -7.19 4.77
C LEU A 134 1.21 -8.31 5.29
N ASP A 135 1.33 -8.46 6.61
CA ASP A 135 2.11 -9.51 7.29
C ASP A 135 1.34 -10.84 7.41
N ARG A 136 0.11 -10.91 6.87
CA ARG A 136 -0.79 -12.07 6.98
C ARG A 136 -1.10 -12.49 8.42
N ASP A 137 -1.17 -11.53 9.34
CA ASP A 137 -1.55 -11.75 10.74
C ASP A 137 -3.03 -11.39 10.98
N GLN A 138 -3.89 -12.40 10.89
CA GLN A 138 -5.33 -12.22 11.09
C GLN A 138 -5.69 -11.80 12.53
N ALA A 139 -4.94 -12.28 13.52
CA ALA A 139 -5.21 -12.01 14.93
C ALA A 139 -4.84 -10.55 15.29
N ALA A 140 -3.71 -10.07 14.78
CA ALA A 140 -3.32 -8.66 14.91
C ALA A 140 -4.30 -7.75 14.15
N LEU A 141 -4.75 -8.14 12.96
CA LEU A 141 -5.75 -7.38 12.20
C LEU A 141 -7.07 -7.23 12.97
N GLU A 142 -7.59 -8.30 13.55
CA GLU A 142 -8.81 -8.23 14.38
C GLU A 142 -8.62 -7.42 15.66
N THR A 143 -7.44 -7.47 16.25
CA THR A 143 -7.12 -6.65 17.42
C THR A 143 -7.10 -5.17 17.08
N ALA A 144 -6.45 -4.80 15.96
CA ALA A 144 -6.38 -3.43 15.48
C ALA A 144 -7.76 -2.90 15.06
N ARG A 145 -8.59 -3.71 14.39
CA ARG A 145 -9.98 -3.35 14.08
C ARG A 145 -10.79 -3.06 15.33
N ARG A 146 -10.73 -3.93 16.35
CA ARG A 146 -11.47 -3.72 17.60
C ARG A 146 -11.03 -2.44 18.31
N ARG A 147 -9.72 -2.14 18.29
CA ARG A 147 -9.19 -0.88 18.80
C ARG A 147 -9.73 0.32 18.02
N LEU A 148 -9.74 0.26 16.69
CA LEU A 148 -10.29 1.32 15.84
C LEU A 148 -11.78 1.52 16.16
N ALA A 149 -12.59 0.46 16.11
CA ALA A 149 -14.04 0.51 16.35
C ALA A 149 -14.43 1.03 17.74
N ALA A 150 -13.54 0.95 18.74
CA ALA A 150 -13.78 1.44 20.09
C ALA A 150 -13.54 2.95 20.27
N LEU A 151 -13.11 3.68 19.23
CA LEU A 151 -12.82 5.10 19.34
C LEU A 151 -14.09 5.92 19.56
N ALA A 152 -14.09 6.66 20.66
CA ALA A 152 -15.05 7.71 20.90
C ALA A 152 -14.79 8.90 19.96
N PRO A 153 -15.84 9.58 19.49
CA PRO A 153 -15.72 10.86 18.80
C PRO A 153 -14.95 11.88 19.65
N PRO A 154 -14.10 12.75 19.07
CA PRO A 154 -13.36 13.74 19.82
C PRO A 154 -14.30 14.66 20.60
N PRO A 155 -14.09 14.87 21.90
CA PRO A 155 -14.94 15.74 22.69
C PRO A 155 -14.78 17.21 22.25
N GLY A 156 -15.90 17.92 22.10
CA GLY A 156 -15.91 19.36 21.81
C GLY A 156 -15.78 19.74 20.33
N GLU A 157 -15.57 18.78 19.42
CA GLU A 157 -15.76 19.00 18.00
C GLU A 157 -17.25 18.92 17.65
N LYS A 158 -17.70 19.75 16.69
CA LYS A 158 -19.06 19.65 16.10
C LYS A 158 -19.17 18.44 15.18
N LEU A 159 -18.58 17.31 15.54
CA LEU A 159 -18.66 16.10 14.77
C LEU A 159 -20.01 15.43 15.08
N VAL A 160 -20.96 15.65 14.18
CA VAL A 160 -22.28 15.02 14.28
C VAL A 160 -22.18 13.66 13.59
N ILE A 161 -22.24 12.60 14.38
CA ILE A 161 -22.32 11.23 13.86
C ILE A 161 -23.78 10.81 13.88
N LYS A 162 -24.30 10.49 12.71
CA LYS A 162 -25.67 10.01 12.51
C LYS A 162 -25.61 8.64 11.82
N ASP A 163 -26.24 7.66 12.44
CA ASP A 163 -26.31 6.28 11.91
C ASP A 163 -24.92 5.67 11.60
N GLY A 164 -23.89 6.07 12.36
CA GLY A 164 -22.51 5.62 12.16
C GLY A 164 -21.71 6.40 11.10
N TYR A 165 -22.25 7.48 10.55
CA TYR A 165 -21.60 8.32 9.54
C TYR A 165 -21.44 9.76 9.99
N PHE A 166 -20.42 10.43 9.47
CA PHE A 166 -20.21 11.87 9.60
C PHE A 166 -19.91 12.49 8.24
N GLU A 167 -20.14 13.79 8.11
CA GLU A 167 -19.92 14.54 6.88
C GLU A 167 -18.64 15.39 6.97
N VAL A 168 -17.82 15.34 5.92
CA VAL A 168 -16.64 16.19 5.77
C VAL A 168 -16.78 17.01 4.50
N LYS A 169 -16.50 18.30 4.59
CA LYS A 169 -16.36 19.16 3.40
C LYS A 169 -14.94 19.10 2.88
N THR A 170 -14.79 18.74 1.62
CA THR A 170 -13.50 18.77 0.91
C THR A 170 -13.12 20.19 0.50
N PRO A 171 -11.84 20.47 0.20
CA PRO A 171 -11.39 21.81 -0.22
C PRO A 171 -12.11 22.37 -1.45
N ASP A 172 -12.57 21.51 -2.35
CA ASP A 172 -13.34 21.86 -3.55
C ASP A 172 -14.85 22.04 -3.28
N GLY A 173 -15.27 21.93 -2.02
CA GLY A 173 -16.64 22.21 -1.57
C GLY A 173 -17.59 21.01 -1.65
N GLN A 174 -17.14 19.83 -2.08
CA GLN A 174 -17.94 18.63 -2.02
C GLN A 174 -18.14 18.19 -0.57
N THR A 175 -19.22 17.45 -0.31
CA THR A 175 -19.48 16.85 1.00
C THR A 175 -19.35 15.34 0.86
N LEU A 176 -18.42 14.76 1.60
CA LEU A 176 -18.19 13.32 1.67
C LEU A 176 -18.83 12.76 2.93
N SER A 177 -19.62 11.71 2.77
CA SER A 177 -20.12 10.91 3.90
C SER A 177 -19.12 9.80 4.20
N MET A 178 -18.65 9.76 5.45
CA MET A 178 -17.63 8.81 5.91
C MET A 178 -18.14 8.03 7.12
N ARG A 179 -17.84 6.73 7.18
CA ARG A 179 -18.13 5.92 8.37
C ARG A 179 -17.25 6.36 9.53
N TRP A 180 -17.82 6.41 10.72
CA TRP A 180 -17.10 6.58 11.97
C TRP A 180 -16.64 5.22 12.52
N PRO A 181 -15.40 5.09 12.99
CA PRO A 181 -14.27 6.04 12.87
C PRO A 181 -13.65 6.06 11.46
N PRO A 182 -12.85 7.08 11.11
CA PRO A 182 -12.18 7.14 9.82
C PRO A 182 -11.43 5.84 9.48
N ASN A 183 -11.53 5.40 8.22
CA ASN A 183 -10.92 4.18 7.69
C ASN A 183 -11.46 2.85 8.26
N ILE A 184 -12.52 2.84 9.08
CA ILE A 184 -13.08 1.58 9.59
C ILE A 184 -13.57 0.66 8.47
N ASP A 185 -14.15 1.24 7.42
CA ASP A 185 -14.60 0.54 6.21
C ASP A 185 -13.44 -0.13 5.47
N VAL A 186 -12.27 0.54 5.42
CA VAL A 186 -11.05 -0.02 4.85
C VAL A 186 -10.62 -1.25 5.64
N VAL A 187 -10.53 -1.14 6.97
CA VAL A 187 -10.07 -2.23 7.84
C VAL A 187 -11.01 -3.43 7.77
N GLU A 188 -12.32 -3.19 7.75
CA GLU A 188 -13.32 -4.23 7.52
C GLU A 188 -13.15 -4.88 6.13
N GLY A 189 -12.83 -4.09 5.10
CA GLY A 189 -12.50 -4.61 3.77
C GLY A 189 -11.28 -5.53 3.75
N LEU A 190 -10.21 -5.13 4.46
CA LEU A 190 -9.02 -5.96 4.63
C LEU A 190 -9.34 -7.29 5.30
N GLN A 191 -10.28 -7.33 6.24
CA GLN A 191 -10.75 -8.59 6.84
C GLN A 191 -11.62 -9.41 5.89
N ASN A 192 -12.56 -8.76 5.21
CA ASN A 192 -13.51 -9.41 4.31
C ASN A 192 -12.82 -10.15 3.17
N CYS A 193 -11.66 -9.64 2.75
CA CYS A 193 -10.83 -10.13 1.66
C CYS A 193 -9.40 -10.47 2.13
N PHE A 194 -9.26 -11.06 3.33
CA PHE A 194 -7.96 -11.28 3.99
C PHE A 194 -6.90 -11.98 3.13
N ASP A 195 -7.29 -12.98 2.35
CA ASP A 195 -6.36 -13.76 1.52
C ASP A 195 -6.06 -13.12 0.15
N GLN A 196 -6.75 -12.02 -0.19
CA GLN A 196 -6.55 -11.34 -1.46
C GLN A 196 -5.27 -10.49 -1.46
N PRO A 197 -4.75 -10.10 -2.64
CA PRO A 197 -3.75 -9.04 -2.73
C PRO A 197 -4.26 -7.74 -2.11
N TYR A 198 -3.37 -6.95 -1.51
CA TYR A 198 -3.72 -5.67 -0.86
C TYR A 198 -4.59 -4.77 -1.74
N LYS A 199 -4.27 -4.66 -3.03
CA LYS A 199 -5.07 -3.88 -3.98
C LYS A 199 -6.54 -4.28 -4.03
N ILE A 200 -6.81 -5.58 -4.07
CA ILE A 200 -8.17 -6.12 -4.12
C ILE A 200 -8.86 -5.92 -2.77
N ALA A 201 -8.18 -6.22 -1.66
CA ALA A 201 -8.74 -6.07 -0.33
C ALA A 201 -9.03 -4.60 0.06
N TYR A 202 -8.26 -3.66 -0.50
CA TYR A 202 -8.46 -2.23 -0.34
C TYR A 202 -9.59 -1.69 -1.23
N ALA A 203 -10.02 -2.40 -2.26
CA ALA A 203 -11.04 -1.92 -3.20
C ALA A 203 -12.45 -1.92 -2.57
N MET A 204 -13.37 -1.16 -3.18
CA MET A 204 -14.71 -0.93 -2.64
C MET A 204 -15.51 -2.23 -2.47
N GLU A 205 -15.29 -3.19 -3.37
CA GLU A 205 -15.92 -4.51 -3.39
C GLU A 205 -15.75 -5.24 -2.05
N CYS A 206 -14.61 -5.06 -1.40
CA CYS A 206 -14.32 -5.68 -0.11
C CYS A 206 -14.88 -4.88 1.07
N ARG A 207 -15.08 -3.56 0.92
CA ARG A 207 -15.53 -2.65 1.99
C ARG A 207 -17.04 -2.58 2.17
N THR A 208 -17.80 -3.06 1.20
CA THR A 208 -19.25 -3.21 1.37
C THR A 208 -19.55 -4.26 2.44
N GLU A 209 -20.52 -4.00 3.30
CA GLU A 209 -20.97 -5.00 4.27
C GLU A 209 -21.40 -6.26 3.51
N LYS A 210 -20.76 -7.41 3.80
CA LYS A 210 -21.35 -8.69 3.45
C LYS A 210 -22.67 -8.72 4.19
N THR A 211 -23.80 -8.63 3.47
CA THR A 211 -25.12 -8.82 4.05
C THR A 211 -25.06 -10.13 4.83
N GLN A 212 -25.03 -10.05 6.17
CA GLN A 212 -25.20 -11.26 6.97
C GLN A 212 -26.55 -11.83 6.52
N PRO A 213 -26.64 -13.11 6.11
CA PRO A 213 -27.95 -13.72 5.98
C PRO A 213 -28.62 -13.53 7.34
N ALA A 214 -29.81 -12.92 7.32
CA ALA A 214 -30.62 -12.73 8.51
C ALA A 214 -30.58 -14.04 9.29
N SER A 215 -30.09 -13.99 10.53
CA SER A 215 -30.19 -15.10 11.47
C SER A 215 -31.67 -15.50 11.54
N GLY A 216 -32.03 -16.54 10.81
CA GLY A 216 -33.39 -17.02 10.76
C GLY A 216 -33.73 -17.74 12.06
N GLY A 217 -34.86 -17.32 12.65
CA GLY A 217 -35.76 -18.16 13.46
C GLY A 217 -35.26 -18.61 14.81
#